data_AF-A0A0R3DJV9-F1
#
_entry.id   AF-A0A0R3DJV9-F1
#
_cell.length_a   1.000
_cell.length_b   1.000
_cell.length_c   1.000
_cell.angle_alpha   90.00
_cell.angle_beta   90.00
_cell.angle_gamma   90.00
#
_symmetry.space_group_name_H-M   'P 1'
#
loop_
_entity.id
_entity.type
_entity.pdbx_description
1 polymer ?
#
loop_
_entity_poly.entity_id
_entity_poly.type
_entity_poly.pdbx_seq_one_letter_code
_entity_poly.pdbx_strand_id
1 'polypeptide(L)'
;MGSTTTAIFAFSEVARQKPEAFLASASGGNELEEMKDLAARNIPPNRYEFVGFVPEESTRQFYSELDLFLFPSRYGFGMSAVEAMTCGTPAITGRTLDSTDFFTTNFRWWTRTLPRNWPRGYRWFSPTGSIMLSCGNGR
;
A
#
# COMPACT_ATOMS: atom_id res chain seq x y z
N MET A 1 11.11 -15.61 -6.22
CA MET A 1 10.01 -14.99 -5.46
C MET A 1 9.84 -13.57 -5.97
N GLY A 2 8.69 -13.26 -6.57
CA GLY A 2 8.38 -11.93 -7.10
C GLY A 2 8.25 -10.90 -5.99
N SER A 3 8.46 -9.62 -6.34
CA SER A 3 8.25 -8.47 -5.46
C SER A 3 6.85 -8.51 -4.83
N THR A 4 5.83 -8.76 -5.63
CA THR A 4 4.43 -8.61 -5.23
C THR A 4 3.92 -9.73 -4.34
N THR A 5 4.49 -10.94 -4.46
CA THR A 5 4.28 -12.06 -3.53
C THR A 5 4.69 -11.69 -2.09
N THR A 6 5.72 -10.86 -1.95
CA THR A 6 6.25 -10.45 -0.63
C THR A 6 5.22 -9.61 0.14
N ALA A 7 4.49 -8.73 -0.55
CA ALA A 7 3.46 -7.92 0.09
C ALA A 7 2.28 -8.73 0.61
N ILE A 8 1.84 -9.75 -0.15
CA ILE A 8 0.73 -10.63 0.29
C ILE A 8 1.12 -11.39 1.57
N PHE A 9 2.32 -11.98 1.61
CA PHE A 9 2.80 -12.68 2.80
C PHE A 9 3.05 -11.74 3.98
N ALA A 10 3.66 -10.57 3.74
CA ALA A 10 3.85 -9.58 4.80
C ALA A 10 2.49 -9.14 5.39
N PHE A 11 1.50 -8.92 4.52
CA PHE A 11 0.16 -8.55 4.98
C PHE A 11 -0.58 -9.70 5.66
N SER A 12 -0.41 -10.96 5.26
CA SER A 12 -1.07 -12.08 5.97
C SER A 12 -0.64 -12.14 7.44
N GLU A 13 0.63 -11.87 7.73
CA GLU A 13 1.12 -11.79 9.11
C GLU A 13 0.54 -10.59 9.88
N VAL A 14 0.35 -9.46 9.20
CA VAL A 14 -0.32 -8.29 9.80
C VAL A 14 -1.80 -8.57 10.05
N ALA A 15 -2.50 -9.19 9.11
CA ALA A 15 -3.92 -9.52 9.23
C ALA A 15 -4.20 -10.49 10.39
N ARG A 16 -3.23 -11.36 10.74
CA ARG A 16 -3.31 -12.23 11.93
C ARG A 16 -3.25 -11.45 13.25
N GLN A 17 -2.50 -10.35 13.29
CA GLN A 17 -2.26 -9.56 14.50
C GLN A 17 -3.20 -8.36 14.63
N LYS A 18 -3.69 -7.85 13.50
CA LYS A 18 -4.54 -6.65 13.40
C LYS A 18 -5.83 -6.97 12.62
N PRO A 19 -6.89 -7.40 13.32
CA PRO A 19 -8.19 -7.71 12.74
C PRO A 19 -8.92 -6.52 12.09
N GLU A 20 -8.33 -5.33 12.07
CA GLU A 20 -8.79 -4.10 11.40
C GLU A 20 -7.97 -3.73 10.15
N ALA A 21 -6.78 -4.30 9.97
CA ALA A 21 -5.92 -4.06 8.81
C ALA A 21 -6.48 -4.55 7.46
N PHE A 22 -6.49 -3.69 6.44
CA PHE A 22 -7.00 -3.97 5.11
C PHE A 22 -5.91 -3.75 4.04
N LEU A 23 -5.81 -4.65 3.07
CA LEU A 23 -4.85 -4.54 1.96
C LEU A 23 -5.54 -4.01 0.71
N ALA A 24 -5.22 -2.79 0.30
CA ALA A 24 -5.48 -2.34 -1.07
C ALA A 24 -4.27 -2.74 -1.94
N SER A 25 -4.48 -3.42 -3.06
CA SER A 25 -3.40 -3.77 -4.00
C SER A 25 -3.61 -3.06 -5.32
N ALA A 26 -2.78 -2.06 -5.60
CA ALA A 26 -2.71 -1.41 -6.92
C ALA A 26 -1.76 -2.22 -7.81
N SER A 27 -2.18 -3.45 -8.11
CA SER A 27 -1.42 -4.39 -8.94
C SER A 27 -2.23 -4.73 -10.16
N GLY A 28 -1.56 -4.77 -11.31
CA GLY A 28 -2.14 -5.10 -12.61
C GLY A 28 -1.15 -5.86 -13.47
N GLY A 29 -1.56 -6.17 -14.69
CA GLY A 29 -0.74 -6.92 -15.65
C GLY A 29 -0.80 -8.44 -15.46
N ASN A 30 0.17 -9.14 -16.06
CA ASN A 30 0.11 -10.60 -16.25
C ASN A 30 0.17 -11.41 -14.94
N GLU A 31 0.66 -10.83 -13.85
CA GLU A 31 0.78 -11.51 -12.54
C GLU A 31 -0.48 -11.37 -11.67
N LEU A 32 -1.51 -10.63 -12.12
CA LEU A 32 -2.68 -10.31 -11.31
C LEU A 32 -3.43 -11.54 -10.81
N GLU A 33 -3.63 -12.56 -11.66
CA GLU A 33 -4.36 -13.76 -11.25
C GLU A 33 -3.58 -14.61 -10.25
N GLU A 34 -2.27 -14.75 -10.42
CA GLU A 34 -1.42 -15.43 -9.43
C GLU A 34 -1.47 -14.70 -8.07
N MET A 35 -1.49 -13.37 -8.09
CA MET A 35 -1.62 -12.58 -6.87
C MET A 35 -2.98 -12.75 -6.20
N LYS A 36 -4.08 -12.77 -6.96
CA LYS A 36 -5.42 -13.02 -6.41
C LYS A 36 -5.51 -14.41 -5.77
N ASP A 37 -4.96 -15.43 -6.43
CA ASP A 37 -4.89 -16.78 -5.90
C ASP A 37 -4.07 -16.85 -4.60
N LEU A 38 -2.93 -16.16 -4.55
CA LEU A 38 -2.11 -16.07 -3.34
C LEU A 38 -2.84 -15.34 -2.21
N ALA A 39 -3.52 -14.23 -2.49
CA ALA A 39 -4.29 -13.49 -1.51
C ALA A 39 -5.43 -14.35 -0.95
N ALA A 40 -6.19 -15.03 -1.82
CA ALA A 40 -7.29 -15.90 -1.42
C ALA A 40 -6.87 -17.07 -0.50
N ARG A 41 -5.63 -17.55 -0.64
CA ARG A 41 -5.08 -18.64 0.18
C ARG A 41 -4.54 -18.18 1.54
N ASN A 42 -4.09 -16.93 1.65
CA ASN A 42 -3.32 -16.46 2.80
C ASN A 42 -4.01 -15.36 3.62
N ILE A 43 -4.99 -14.67 3.05
CA ILE A 43 -5.66 -13.52 3.66
C ILE A 43 -7.16 -13.83 3.74
N PRO A 44 -7.84 -13.55 4.87
CA PRO A 44 -9.28 -13.77 4.96
C PRO A 44 -10.06 -13.01 3.87
N PRO A 45 -11.12 -13.62 3.29
CA PRO A 45 -11.98 -12.92 2.35
C PRO A 45 -12.58 -11.70 3.05
N ASN A 46 -12.63 -10.55 2.36
CA ASN A 46 -12.98 -9.21 2.87
C ASN A 46 -11.86 -8.42 3.57
N ARG A 47 -10.60 -8.88 3.50
CA ARG A 47 -9.44 -8.17 4.09
C ARG A 47 -8.45 -7.65 3.06
N TYR A 48 -8.78 -7.78 1.80
CA TYR A 48 -8.00 -7.29 0.69
C TYR A 48 -8.89 -6.92 -0.48
N GLU A 49 -8.41 -6.01 -1.30
CA GLU A 49 -9.02 -5.64 -2.57
C GLU A 49 -7.96 -5.27 -3.60
N PHE A 50 -8.17 -5.72 -4.84
CA PHE A 50 -7.32 -5.36 -5.98
C PHE A 50 -7.94 -4.15 -6.67
N VAL A 51 -7.47 -2.96 -6.30
CA VAL A 51 -8.02 -1.68 -6.77
C VAL A 51 -7.65 -1.37 -8.22
N GLY A 52 -6.67 -2.10 -8.77
CA GLY A 52 -6.19 -1.90 -10.14
C GLY A 52 -5.49 -0.56 -10.31
N PHE A 53 -5.70 0.07 -11.46
CA PHE A 53 -5.09 1.36 -11.81
C PHE A 53 -5.82 2.52 -11.11
N VAL A 54 -5.05 3.37 -10.43
CA VAL A 54 -5.56 4.60 -9.80
C VAL A 54 -5.22 5.78 -10.72
N PRO A 55 -6.22 6.53 -11.23
CA PRO A 55 -5.98 7.71 -12.07
C PRO A 55 -5.15 8.78 -11.36
N GLU A 56 -4.40 9.57 -12.12
CA GLU A 56 -3.51 10.61 -11.59
C GLU A 56 -4.27 11.63 -10.73
N GLU A 57 -5.49 11.99 -11.16
CA GLU A 57 -6.35 12.96 -10.48
C GLU A 57 -6.78 12.48 -9.09
N SER A 58 -6.93 11.16 -8.93
CA SER A 58 -7.34 10.51 -7.67
C SER A 58 -6.15 10.03 -6.85
N THR A 59 -4.94 9.98 -7.42
CA THR A 59 -3.74 9.38 -6.80
C THR A 59 -3.35 10.09 -5.50
N ARG A 60 -3.41 11.43 -5.46
CA ARG A 60 -3.11 12.19 -4.22
C ARG A 60 -4.10 11.88 -3.10
N GLN A 61 -5.39 11.88 -3.43
CA GLN A 61 -6.43 11.56 -2.47
C GLN A 61 -6.25 10.14 -1.95
N PHE A 62 -6.03 9.19 -2.86
CA PHE A 62 -5.82 7.79 -2.54
C PHE A 62 -4.63 7.59 -1.61
N TYR A 63 -3.46 8.17 -1.92
CA TYR A 63 -2.31 8.09 -1.01
C TYR A 63 -2.63 8.67 0.36
N SER A 64 -3.31 9.82 0.41
CA SER A 64 -3.63 10.51 1.66
C SER A 64 -4.62 9.78 2.58
N GLU A 65 -5.35 8.78 2.07
CA GLU A 65 -6.26 7.92 2.84
C GLU A 65 -5.56 6.71 3.46
N LEU A 66 -4.31 6.41 3.06
CA LEU A 66 -3.57 5.25 3.55
C LEU A 66 -2.92 5.50 4.90
N ASP A 67 -2.89 4.47 5.73
CA ASP A 67 -2.07 4.46 6.95
C ASP A 67 -0.62 4.06 6.65
N LEU A 68 -0.41 3.27 5.60
CA LEU A 68 0.92 2.78 5.21
C LEU A 68 0.98 2.43 3.71
N PHE A 69 2.07 2.83 3.07
CA PHE A 69 2.41 2.42 1.72
C PHE A 69 3.52 1.36 1.74
N LEU A 70 3.36 0.28 0.98
CA LEU A 70 4.35 -0.78 0.81
C LEU A 70 4.77 -0.88 -0.66
N PHE A 71 6.06 -0.69 -0.90
CA PHE A 71 6.70 -0.87 -2.20
C PHE A 71 7.73 -2.01 -2.11
N PRO A 72 7.31 -3.28 -2.30
CA PRO A 72 8.18 -4.43 -2.10
C PRO A 72 9.17 -4.66 -3.25
N SER A 73 9.17 -3.78 -4.27
CA SER A 73 9.96 -3.99 -5.47
C SER A 73 11.45 -3.90 -5.26
N ARG A 74 12.15 -4.80 -5.97
CA ARG A 74 13.61 -4.81 -6.10
C ARG A 74 14.11 -3.91 -7.22
N TYR A 75 13.21 -3.45 -8.08
CA TYR A 75 13.53 -2.65 -9.26
C TYR A 75 12.60 -1.44 -9.34
N GLY A 76 13.16 -0.32 -9.81
CA GLY A 76 12.45 0.95 -9.89
C GLY A 76 12.85 1.90 -8.76
N PHE A 77 12.86 3.19 -9.09
CA PHE A 77 13.36 4.27 -8.24
C PHE A 77 12.49 4.57 -7.00
N GLY A 78 11.36 3.87 -6.84
CA GLY A 78 10.45 4.09 -5.71
C GLY A 78 9.69 5.42 -5.78
N MET A 79 9.46 5.97 -6.98
CA MET A 79 8.70 7.22 -7.15
C MET A 79 7.31 7.16 -6.50
N SER A 80 6.64 6.02 -6.56
CA SER A 80 5.35 5.81 -5.88
C SER A 80 5.45 5.91 -4.36
N ALA A 81 6.58 5.52 -3.78
CA ALA A 81 6.84 5.70 -2.35
C ALA A 81 7.15 7.16 -2.00
N VAL A 82 7.88 7.89 -2.85
CA VAL A 82 8.11 9.34 -2.69
C VAL A 82 6.79 10.12 -2.78
N GLU A 83 5.93 9.76 -3.72
CA GLU A 83 4.60 10.37 -3.88
C GLU A 83 3.70 10.10 -2.68
N ALA A 84 3.68 8.86 -2.16
CA ALA A 84 2.97 8.52 -0.94
C ALA A 84 3.45 9.36 0.25
N MET A 85 4.78 9.48 0.42
CA MET A 85 5.38 10.32 1.46
C MET A 85 5.03 11.81 1.30
N THR A 86 4.99 12.32 0.06
CA THR A 86 4.59 13.70 -0.23
C THR A 86 3.13 13.96 0.16
N CYS A 87 2.28 12.93 0.12
CA CYS A 87 0.89 12.98 0.56
C CYS A 87 0.72 12.77 2.08
N GLY A 88 1.81 12.64 2.83
CA GLY A 88 1.80 12.43 4.29
C GLY A 88 1.65 10.98 4.72
N THR A 89 1.84 10.03 3.80
CA THR A 89 1.70 8.59 4.07
C THR A 89 3.07 7.95 4.26
N PRO A 90 3.32 7.26 5.38
CA PRO A 90 4.58 6.57 5.58
C PRO A 90 4.75 5.45 4.56
N ALA A 91 5.97 5.27 4.05
CA ALA A 91 6.29 4.26 3.06
C ALA A 91 7.34 3.27 3.57
N ILE A 92 7.11 1.98 3.34
CA ILE A 92 8.08 0.90 3.50
C ILE A 92 8.50 0.45 2.10
N THR A 93 9.80 0.46 1.84
CA THR A 93 10.35 0.01 0.54
C THR A 93 11.27 -1.19 0.72
N GLY A 94 11.39 -2.01 -0.32
CA GLY A 94 12.48 -2.95 -0.43
C GLY A 94 13.83 -2.24 -0.33
N ARG A 95 14.82 -2.87 0.32
CA ARG A 95 16.19 -2.36 0.37
C ARG A 95 16.87 -2.67 -0.97
N THR A 96 17.02 -1.66 -1.81
CA THR A 96 17.70 -1.69 -3.12
C THR A 96 18.68 -0.53 -3.16
N LEU A 97 19.63 -0.55 -4.11
CA LEU A 97 20.67 0.47 -4.19
C LEU A 97 20.09 1.89 -4.27
N ASP A 98 19.02 2.08 -5.04
CA ASP A 98 18.39 3.39 -5.23
C ASP A 98 17.53 3.81 -4.03
N SER A 99 16.98 2.87 -3.26
CA SER A 99 16.08 3.21 -2.15
C SER A 99 16.81 3.77 -0.92
N THR A 100 18.09 3.46 -0.74
CA THR A 100 18.86 3.98 0.41
C THR A 100 19.19 5.47 0.31
N ASP A 101 19.13 6.06 -0.89
CA ASP A 101 19.39 7.49 -1.09
C ASP A 101 18.21 8.37 -0.66
N PHE A 102 16.99 7.81 -0.65
CA PHE A 102 15.75 8.54 -0.35
C PHE A 102 15.04 8.06 0.92
N PHE A 103 15.21 6.78 1.28
CA PHE A 103 14.52 6.16 2.41
C PHE A 103 15.54 5.76 3.48
N THR A 104 15.49 6.43 4.64
CA THR A 104 16.33 6.08 5.79
C THR A 104 15.58 5.18 6.77
N THR A 105 16.30 4.38 7.55
CA THR A 105 15.71 3.52 8.61
C THR A 105 15.09 4.31 9.78
N ASN A 106 15.21 5.64 9.81
CA ASN A 106 14.72 6.51 10.87
C ASN A 106 13.56 7.39 10.39
N PHE A 107 12.36 6.83 10.29
CA PHE A 107 11.16 7.65 10.14
C PHE A 107 10.72 8.19 11.51
N ARG A 108 10.92 9.49 11.72
CA ARG A 108 10.26 10.26 12.78
C ARG A 108 8.78 10.39 12.43
N TRP A 109 7.93 10.01 13.38
CA TRP A 109 6.48 10.10 13.33
C TRP A 109 6.02 11.55 13.11
N TRP A 110 5.29 11.81 12.02
CA TRP A 110 4.39 12.96 11.93
C TRP A 110 3.00 12.48 12.33
N THR A 111 2.50 12.93 13.49
CA THR A 111 1.12 12.67 13.88
C THR A 111 0.20 13.57 13.04
N ARG A 112 -0.44 13.04 12.00
CA ARG A 112 -1.39 13.82 11.22
C ARG A 112 -2.69 14.01 12.02
N THR A 113 -3.09 15.26 12.22
CA THR A 113 -4.45 15.61 12.66
C THR A 113 -5.29 15.77 11.39
N LEU A 114 -6.35 14.97 11.20
CA LEU A 114 -7.13 14.94 9.95
C LEU A 114 -8.11 16.14 9.84
N PRO A 115 -8.32 16.72 8.64
CA PRO A 115 -9.43 17.66 8.38
C PRO A 115 -10.80 16.96 8.42
N ARG A 116 -11.81 17.66 8.95
CA ARG A 116 -13.11 17.12 9.41
C ARG A 116 -14.14 16.87 8.28
N ASN A 117 -13.77 17.01 7.01
CA ASN A 117 -14.71 17.12 5.89
C ASN A 117 -14.26 16.29 4.66
N TRP A 118 -14.70 15.02 4.61
CA TRP A 118 -14.41 14.05 3.54
C TRP A 118 -15.64 13.77 2.65
N PRO A 119 -15.53 13.67 1.30
CA PRO A 119 -16.65 13.35 0.41
C PRO A 119 -17.10 11.89 0.55
N ARG A 120 -18.40 11.64 0.74
CA ARG A 120 -19.00 10.31 1.00
C ARG A 120 -19.20 9.41 -0.24
N GLY A 121 -18.42 9.60 -1.31
CA GLY A 121 -18.67 8.95 -2.61
C GLY A 121 -17.85 7.69 -2.91
N TYR A 122 -16.70 7.50 -2.25
CA TYR A 122 -15.84 6.33 -2.42
C TYR A 122 -15.75 5.63 -1.06
N ARG A 123 -16.10 4.34 -1.04
CA ARG A 123 -16.20 3.58 0.21
C ARG A 123 -14.85 2.95 0.54
N TRP A 124 -13.91 3.75 1.04
CA TRP A 124 -12.67 3.26 1.67
C TRP A 124 -12.67 3.79 3.11
N PHE A 125 -12.84 2.90 4.09
CA PHE A 125 -13.14 3.30 5.47
C PHE A 125 -11.86 3.38 6.30
N SER A 126 -11.61 4.52 6.96
CA SER A 126 -10.92 4.50 8.25
C SER A 126 -11.26 5.72 9.11
N PRO A 127 -11.83 5.49 10.31
CA PRO A 127 -11.50 6.31 11.47
C PRO A 127 -10.43 5.70 12.40
N THR A 128 -10.09 4.42 12.26
CA THR A 128 -8.91 3.74 12.87
C THR A 128 -8.60 2.36 12.23
N GLY A 129 -9.17 2.01 11.07
CA GLY A 129 -8.92 0.74 10.38
C GLY A 129 -7.72 0.86 9.45
N SER A 130 -6.63 0.13 9.73
CA SER A 130 -5.36 0.32 9.03
C SER A 130 -5.41 -0.06 7.55
N ILE A 131 -5.30 0.87 6.61
CA ILE A 131 -5.22 0.56 5.18
C ILE A 131 -3.75 0.53 4.74
N MET A 132 -3.31 -0.63 4.26
CA MET A 132 -2.01 -0.83 3.64
C MET A 132 -2.17 -0.91 2.12
N LEU A 133 -1.42 -0.10 1.37
CA LEU A 133 -1.37 -0.21 -0.08
C LEU A 133 -0.13 -0.97 -0.52
N SER A 134 -0.29 -2.05 -1.28
CA SER A 134 0.80 -2.67 -2.03
C SER A 134 0.76 -2.24 -3.49
N CYS A 135 1.85 -1.65 -3.99
CA CYS A 135 2.01 -1.30 -5.40
C CYS A 135 2.95 -2.31 -6.08
N GLY A 136 2.47 -2.91 -7.18
CA GLY A 136 3.30 -3.75 -8.06
C GLY A 136 4.09 -2.91 -9.06
N ASN A 137 5.00 -3.53 -9.80
CA ASN A 137 5.85 -2.86 -10.81
C ASN A 137 5.10 -2.29 -12.04
N GLY A 138 3.77 -2.38 -12.08
CA GLY A 138 2.97 -1.96 -13.23
C GLY A 138 2.22 -0.65 -12.96
N ARG A 139 2.95 0.47 -12.91
CA ARG A 139 2.33 1.71 -13.41
C ARG A 139 2.04 1.56 -14.89
#